data_AF-A0A843XL97-F1
#
_entry.id   AF-A0A843XL97-F1
#
_cell.length_a   1.000
_cell.length_b   1.000
_cell.length_c   1.000
_cell.angle_alpha   90.00
_cell.angle_beta   90.00
_cell.angle_gamma   90.00
#
_symmetry.space_group_name_H-M   'P 1'
#
loop_
_entity.id
_entity.type
_entity.pdbx_description
1 polymer ?
#
loop_
_entity_poly.entity_id
_entity_poly.type
_entity_poly.pdbx_seq_one_letter_code
_entity_poly.pdbx_strand_id
1 'polypeptide(L)'
;MRWSRTDFEELKSEISQQKSEIERMKKIIEDQERRIAAQSTDIDVRVEAQVEARLAELKTQMLQSMDDRVLELIRMSGSGAPAVLPEDETDEEVGDGEDEGTFGTACTRSKAIRTVFEEMREKLKQQGHYTGKSLEDAIASIPVGVDSLDWQTMCEKWNTSDEQNIADRNKTNRSHQSMPYRKGRKSHYQLNDDFERMIQLSTPSLDSESGSTPISAEEAFVSVMGKDRSGRICCGGSRETLRL
;
A
#
# COMPACT_ATOMS: atom_id res chain seq x y z
N MET A 1 -15.25 27.87 -52.10
CA MET A 1 -13.91 27.38 -52.51
C MET A 1 -14.06 25.94 -52.97
N ARG A 2 -13.76 25.63 -54.24
CA ARG A 2 -13.71 24.24 -54.73
C ARG A 2 -12.26 23.80 -54.71
N TRP A 3 -11.97 22.73 -53.97
CA TRP A 3 -10.67 22.09 -54.01
C TRP A 3 -10.49 21.44 -55.38
N SER A 4 -9.30 21.58 -55.96
CA SER A 4 -9.00 20.93 -57.23
C SER A 4 -8.73 19.44 -56.99
N ARG A 5 -8.89 18.62 -58.04
CA ARG A 5 -8.59 17.19 -57.95
C ARG A 5 -7.11 16.93 -57.64
N THR A 6 -6.23 17.84 -58.05
CA THR A 6 -4.78 17.76 -57.77
C THR A 6 -4.49 17.97 -56.29
N ASP A 7 -5.15 18.94 -55.64
CA ASP A 7 -4.97 19.20 -54.20
C ASP A 7 -5.37 17.97 -53.36
N PHE A 8 -6.39 17.24 -53.80
CA PHE A 8 -6.83 16.02 -53.12
C PHE A 8 -5.84 14.86 -53.24
N GLU A 9 -5.25 14.65 -54.42
CA GLU A 9 -4.25 13.59 -54.62
C GLU A 9 -2.93 13.92 -53.90
N GLU A 10 -2.54 15.20 -53.85
CA GLU A 10 -1.39 15.65 -53.07
C GLU A 10 -1.58 15.38 -51.58
N LEU A 11 -2.74 15.78 -51.02
CA LEU A 11 -3.08 15.52 -49.62
C LEU A 11 -3.12 14.02 -49.30
N LYS A 12 -3.62 13.20 -50.24
CA LYS A 12 -3.63 11.74 -50.08
C LYS A 12 -2.21 11.15 -50.07
N SER A 13 -1.32 11.67 -50.91
CA SER A 13 0.11 11.30 -50.93
C SER A 13 0.78 11.68 -49.60
N GLU A 14 0.54 12.89 -49.10
CA GLU A 14 1.08 13.37 -47.83
C GLU A 14 0.60 12.52 -46.65
N ILE A 15 -0.70 12.21 -46.57
CA ILE A 15 -1.25 11.32 -45.53
C ILE A 15 -0.60 9.92 -45.62
N SER A 16 -0.37 9.41 -46.83
CA SER A 16 0.30 8.12 -47.03
C SER A 16 1.74 8.16 -46.51
N GLN A 17 2.47 9.24 -46.80
CA GLN A 17 3.82 9.45 -46.30
C GLN A 17 3.85 9.55 -44.77
N GLN A 18 3.00 10.38 -44.17
CA GLN A 18 2.90 10.53 -42.71
C GLN A 18 2.57 9.21 -42.01
N LYS A 19 1.66 8.40 -42.58
CA LYS A 19 1.37 7.06 -42.05
C LYS A 19 2.60 6.16 -42.05
N SER A 20 3.39 6.18 -43.13
CA SER A 20 4.61 5.39 -43.22
C SER A 20 5.68 5.87 -42.22
N GLU A 21 5.74 7.17 -41.95
CA GLU A 21 6.66 7.76 -40.99
C GLU A 21 6.27 7.43 -39.54
N ILE A 22 4.98 7.52 -39.21
CA ILE A 22 4.45 7.09 -37.92
C ILE A 22 4.79 5.62 -37.66
N GLU A 23 4.66 4.75 -38.66
CA GLU A 23 4.97 3.33 -38.49
C GLU A 23 6.47 3.09 -38.27
N ARG A 24 7.34 3.86 -38.93
CA ARG A 24 8.78 3.84 -38.65
C ARG A 24 9.10 4.30 -37.23
N MET A 25 8.49 5.39 -36.78
CA MET A 25 8.69 5.91 -35.43
C MET A 25 8.23 4.92 -34.36
N LYS A 26 7.08 4.27 -34.54
CA LYS A 26 6.62 3.20 -33.63
C LYS A 26 7.63 2.08 -33.52
N LYS A 27 8.17 1.60 -34.64
CA LYS A 27 9.20 0.55 -34.63
C LYS A 27 10.46 0.98 -33.86
N ILE A 28 10.88 2.24 -34.00
CA ILE A 28 12.01 2.79 -33.24
C ILE A 28 11.71 2.80 -31.74
N ILE A 29 10.50 3.21 -31.33
CA ILE A 29 10.06 3.22 -29.93
C ILE A 29 10.06 1.80 -29.37
N GLU A 30 9.46 0.84 -30.06
CA GLU A 30 9.44 -0.57 -29.63
C GLU A 30 10.85 -1.17 -29.49
N ASP A 31 11.77 -0.83 -30.39
CA ASP A 31 13.17 -1.23 -30.29
C ASP A 31 13.86 -0.58 -29.08
N GLN A 32 13.54 0.68 -28.76
CA GLN A 32 14.06 1.37 -27.58
C GLN A 32 13.52 0.77 -26.28
N GLU A 33 12.23 0.47 -26.22
CA GLU A 33 11.59 -0.19 -25.07
C GLU A 33 12.22 -1.56 -24.80
N ARG A 34 12.46 -2.35 -25.85
CA ARG A 34 13.17 -3.63 -25.74
C ARG A 34 14.60 -3.47 -25.21
N ARG A 35 15.32 -2.41 -25.62
CA ARG A 35 16.68 -2.12 -25.10
C ARG A 35 16.66 -1.71 -23.64
N ILE A 36 15.72 -0.85 -23.24
CA ILE A 36 15.57 -0.40 -21.85
C ILE A 36 15.22 -1.58 -20.96
N ALA A 37 14.29 -2.46 -21.38
CA ALA A 37 13.95 -3.66 -20.64
C ALA A 37 15.16 -4.58 -20.43
N ALA A 38 15.96 -4.82 -21.48
CA ALA A 38 17.18 -5.61 -21.37
C ALA A 38 18.23 -4.98 -20.44
N GLN A 39 18.38 -3.65 -20.48
CA GLN A 39 19.27 -2.93 -19.57
C GLN A 39 18.80 -2.99 -18.12
N SER A 40 17.49 -2.89 -17.87
CA SER A 40 16.92 -3.04 -16.52
C SER A 40 17.27 -4.42 -15.94
N THR A 41 17.06 -5.49 -16.72
CA THR A 41 17.37 -6.84 -16.26
C THR A 41 18.86 -7.05 -15.96
N ASP A 42 19.76 -6.42 -16.73
CA ASP A 42 21.21 -6.49 -16.49
C ASP A 42 21.60 -5.74 -15.21
N ILE A 43 20.97 -4.59 -14.95
CA ILE A 43 21.17 -3.83 -13.71
C ILE A 43 20.70 -4.65 -12.51
N ASP A 44 19.53 -5.27 -12.58
CA ASP A 44 18.97 -6.08 -11.49
C ASP A 44 19.90 -7.24 -11.13
N VAL A 45 20.36 -8.00 -12.12
CA VAL A 45 21.32 -9.11 -11.93
C VAL A 45 22.63 -8.61 -11.32
N ARG A 46 23.14 -7.45 -11.77
CA ARG A 46 24.38 -6.88 -11.22
C ARG A 46 24.21 -6.43 -9.77
N VAL A 47 23.08 -5.82 -9.42
CA VAL A 47 22.79 -5.40 -8.05
C VAL A 47 22.65 -6.61 -7.13
N GLU A 48 21.93 -7.64 -7.57
CA GLU A 48 21.78 -8.90 -6.82
C GLU A 48 23.15 -9.54 -6.54
N ALA A 49 24.00 -9.65 -7.56
CA ALA A 49 25.36 -10.17 -7.40
C ALA A 49 26.22 -9.32 -6.43
N GLN A 50 26.08 -7.99 -6.43
CA GLN A 50 26.77 -7.12 -5.50
C GLN A 50 26.28 -7.30 -4.05
N VAL A 51 24.98 -7.48 -3.86
CA VAL A 51 24.39 -7.74 -2.54
C VAL A 51 24.88 -9.08 -2.00
N GLU A 52 24.85 -10.14 -2.81
CA GLU A 52 25.36 -11.46 -2.42
C GLU A 52 26.85 -11.41 -2.06
N ALA A 53 27.66 -10.71 -2.85
CA ALA A 53 29.09 -10.54 -2.59
C ALA A 53 29.35 -9.82 -1.24
N ARG A 54 28.64 -8.72 -0.97
CA ARG A 54 28.75 -8.01 0.32
C ARG A 54 28.28 -8.86 1.50
N LEU A 55 27.24 -9.65 1.31
CA LEU A 55 26.72 -10.53 2.35
C LEU A 55 27.72 -11.67 2.66
N ALA A 56 28.40 -12.20 1.64
CA ALA A 56 29.46 -13.18 1.82
C ALA A 56 30.68 -12.59 2.56
N GLU A 57 31.07 -11.36 2.21
CA GLU A 57 32.14 -10.63 2.88
C GLU A 57 31.82 -10.40 4.37
N LEU A 58 30.62 -9.91 4.67
CA LEU A 58 30.19 -9.66 6.05
C LEU A 58 30.13 -10.94 6.89
N LYS A 59 29.66 -12.06 6.32
CA LYS A 59 29.71 -13.37 6.97
C LYS A 59 31.14 -13.79 7.32
N THR A 60 32.08 -13.56 6.40
CA THR A 60 33.49 -13.90 6.60
C THR A 60 34.10 -13.04 7.72
N GLN A 61 33.82 -11.74 7.73
CA GLN A 61 34.26 -10.82 8.78
C GLN A 61 33.71 -11.20 10.17
N MET A 62 32.44 -11.60 10.24
CA MET A 62 31.83 -12.05 11.50
C MET A 62 32.48 -13.34 12.03
N LEU A 63 32.73 -14.33 11.17
CA LEU A 63 33.39 -15.57 11.56
C LEU A 63 34.81 -15.31 12.06
N GLN A 64 35.59 -14.48 11.36
CA GLN A 64 36.92 -14.07 11.80
C GLN A 64 36.89 -13.36 13.16
N SER A 65 35.94 -12.44 13.37
CA SER A 65 35.78 -11.75 14.64
C SER A 65 35.41 -12.70 15.80
N MET A 66 34.61 -13.74 15.53
CA MET A 66 34.29 -14.77 16.52
C MET A 66 35.52 -15.63 16.85
N ASP A 67 36.27 -16.06 15.84
CA ASP A 67 37.49 -16.85 16.02
C ASP A 67 38.54 -16.07 16.83
N ASP A 68 38.74 -14.78 16.52
CA ASP A 68 39.65 -13.91 17.27
C ASP A 68 39.24 -13.79 18.75
N ARG A 69 37.93 -13.64 19.02
CA ARG A 69 37.40 -13.57 20.39
C ARG A 69 37.56 -14.90 21.14
N VAL A 70 37.38 -16.04 20.47
CA VAL A 70 37.62 -17.37 21.06
C VAL A 70 39.10 -17.56 21.38
N LEU A 71 40.00 -17.17 20.47
CA LEU A 71 41.45 -17.23 20.70
C LEU A 71 41.88 -16.33 21.87
N GLU A 72 41.27 -15.15 22.03
CA GLU A 72 41.51 -14.26 23.16
C GLU A 72 41.05 -14.89 24.49
N LEU A 73 39.86 -15.51 24.53
CA LEU A 73 39.38 -16.22 25.72
C LEU A 73 40.28 -17.40 26.11
N ILE A 74 40.77 -18.17 25.13
CA ILE A 74 41.72 -19.27 25.37
C ILE A 74 43.02 -18.71 25.94
N ARG A 75 43.53 -17.60 25.39
CA ARG A 75 44.74 -16.92 25.89
C ARG A 75 44.56 -16.42 27.32
N MET A 76 43.40 -15.84 27.64
CA MET A 76 43.08 -15.37 28.99
C MET A 76 42.91 -16.52 30.01
N SER A 77 42.42 -17.68 29.56
CA SER A 77 42.22 -18.86 30.40
C SER A 77 43.51 -19.65 30.66
N GLY A 78 44.56 -19.44 29.86
CA GLY A 78 45.85 -20.15 29.90
C GLY A 78 46.80 -19.84 31.06
N SER A 79 46.29 -19.52 32.27
CA SER A 79 47.09 -19.38 33.50
C SER A 79 46.65 -20.30 34.65
N GLY A 80 45.76 -21.26 34.39
CA GLY A 80 45.34 -22.27 35.39
C GLY A 80 45.81 -23.67 34.98
N ALA A 81 46.63 -24.29 35.83
CA ALA A 81 47.12 -25.66 35.70
C ALA A 81 46.03 -26.69 35.31
N PRO A 82 46.40 -27.81 34.65
CA PRO A 82 45.45 -28.88 34.33
C PRO A 82 44.84 -29.45 35.61
N ALA A 83 43.60 -29.05 35.91
CA ALA A 83 42.78 -29.69 36.92
C ALA A 83 42.37 -31.06 36.38
N VAL A 84 42.92 -32.10 36.99
CA VAL A 84 42.43 -33.48 36.87
C VAL A 84 40.96 -33.46 37.29
N LEU A 85 40.04 -33.59 36.33
CA LEU A 85 38.62 -33.74 36.62
C LEU A 85 38.35 -35.20 36.99
N PRO A 86 37.71 -35.48 38.15
CA PRO A 86 37.18 -36.79 38.44
C PRO A 86 35.92 -37.03 37.60
N GLU A 87 35.85 -38.22 37.02
CA GLU A 87 34.65 -38.78 36.39
C GLU A 87 33.61 -38.98 37.50
N ASP A 88 32.49 -38.25 37.46
CA ASP A 88 31.31 -38.62 38.24
C ASP A 88 30.06 -38.39 37.40
N GLU A 89 29.39 -39.51 37.13
CA GLU A 89 28.08 -39.62 36.49
C GLU A 89 27.01 -39.14 37.46
N THR A 90 26.14 -38.21 37.05
CA THR A 90 24.79 -38.14 37.62
C THR A 90 23.82 -37.50 36.63
N ASP A 91 22.87 -38.31 36.19
CA ASP A 91 21.61 -37.91 35.58
C ASP A 91 20.74 -37.18 36.61
N GLU A 92 20.27 -35.97 36.31
CA GLU A 92 19.06 -35.43 36.96
C GLU A 92 18.13 -34.73 35.96
N GLU A 93 16.89 -35.23 35.94
CA GLU A 93 15.72 -34.65 35.28
C GLU A 93 15.40 -33.26 35.87
N VAL A 94 15.13 -32.28 35.01
CA VAL A 94 14.57 -30.98 35.41
C VAL A 94 13.16 -30.85 34.86
N GLY A 95 12.22 -30.77 35.81
CA GLY A 95 10.79 -30.70 35.58
C GLY A 95 10.26 -29.31 35.20
N ASP A 96 9.13 -29.35 34.52
CA ASP A 96 8.34 -28.21 34.06
C ASP A 96 7.65 -27.49 35.23
N GLY A 97 7.95 -26.20 35.39
CA GLY A 97 7.27 -25.30 36.33
C GLY A 97 6.61 -24.14 35.57
N GLU A 98 5.31 -24.26 35.33
CA GLU A 98 4.45 -23.17 34.85
C GLU A 98 4.11 -22.23 36.02
N ASP A 99 4.42 -20.93 35.88
CA ASP A 99 4.02 -19.89 36.84
C ASP A 99 3.15 -18.84 36.13
N GLU A 100 1.83 -18.89 36.37
CA GLU A 100 0.82 -17.93 35.89
C GLU A 100 0.88 -16.62 36.71
N GLY A 101 1.72 -15.69 36.26
CA GLY A 101 1.81 -14.33 36.80
C GLY A 101 0.72 -13.39 36.28
N THR A 102 -0.22 -13.08 37.17
CA THR A 102 -1.34 -12.13 37.00
C THR A 102 -0.87 -10.70 36.64
N PHE A 103 -1.09 -10.24 35.40
CA PHE A 103 -0.83 -8.86 34.96
C PHE A 103 -2.13 -8.12 34.66
N GLY A 104 -2.65 -7.39 35.65
CA GLY A 104 -3.90 -6.66 35.50
C GLY A 104 -3.93 -5.33 36.25
N THR A 105 -3.22 -4.29 35.78
CA THR A 105 -3.57 -2.88 36.15
C THR A 105 -2.91 -1.74 35.33
N ALA A 106 -2.37 -1.97 34.13
CA ALA A 106 -1.69 -0.91 33.35
C ALA A 106 -2.47 -0.40 32.10
N CYS A 107 -3.81 -0.49 32.06
CA CYS A 107 -4.59 -0.33 30.82
C CYS A 107 -5.59 0.84 30.78
N THR A 108 -5.17 2.05 31.16
CA THR A 108 -5.99 3.27 30.91
C THR A 108 -5.22 4.41 30.25
N ARG A 109 -3.95 4.68 30.59
CA ARG A 109 -3.13 5.67 29.87
C ARG A 109 -2.81 5.27 28.42
N SER A 110 -2.63 3.98 28.14
CA SER A 110 -2.35 3.50 26.78
C SER A 110 -3.53 3.66 25.82
N LYS A 111 -4.77 3.80 26.31
CA LYS A 111 -5.95 3.98 25.45
C LYS A 111 -6.02 5.39 24.86
N ALA A 112 -5.70 6.42 25.66
CA ALA A 112 -5.74 7.81 25.21
C ALA A 112 -4.63 8.16 24.20
N ILE A 113 -3.44 7.59 24.36
CA ILE A 113 -2.34 7.75 23.38
C ILE A 113 -2.69 7.02 22.07
N ARG A 114 -3.32 5.84 22.17
CA ARG A 114 -3.72 5.06 21.00
C ARG A 114 -4.81 5.77 20.17
N THR A 115 -5.76 6.48 20.80
CA THR A 115 -6.80 7.24 20.07
C THR A 115 -6.23 8.45 19.33
N VAL A 116 -5.31 9.22 19.94
CA VAL A 116 -4.65 10.35 19.26
C VAL A 116 -3.80 9.86 18.08
N PHE A 117 -3.09 8.74 18.27
CA PHE A 117 -2.30 8.10 17.22
C PHE A 117 -3.18 7.56 16.08
N GLU A 118 -4.32 6.92 16.39
CA GLU A 118 -5.27 6.42 15.39
C GLU A 118 -5.90 7.55 14.57
N GLU A 119 -6.32 8.63 15.22
CA GLU A 119 -6.89 9.81 14.55
C GLU A 119 -5.86 10.50 13.63
N MET A 120 -4.61 10.64 14.10
CA MET A 120 -3.55 11.26 13.30
C MET A 120 -3.14 10.36 12.12
N ARG A 121 -3.06 9.05 12.34
CA ARG A 121 -2.82 8.07 11.28
C ARG A 121 -3.95 8.09 10.25
N GLU A 122 -5.21 8.26 10.68
CA GLU A 122 -6.35 8.37 9.77
C GLU A 122 -6.32 9.68 8.97
N LYS A 123 -5.92 10.80 9.58
CA LYS A 123 -5.68 12.08 8.87
C LYS A 123 -4.58 11.98 7.83
N LEU A 124 -3.44 11.37 8.16
CA LEU A 124 -2.34 11.14 7.21
C LEU A 124 -2.76 10.22 6.06
N LYS A 125 -3.56 9.18 6.33
CA LYS A 125 -4.16 8.31 5.30
C LYS A 125 -5.23 9.01 4.44
N GLN A 126 -5.86 10.07 4.95
CA GLN A 126 -6.86 10.85 4.21
C GLN A 126 -6.21 11.90 3.31
N GLN A 127 -5.12 12.52 3.76
CA GLN A 127 -4.36 13.50 2.97
C GLN A 127 -3.67 12.90 1.75
N GLY A 128 -3.62 11.56 1.67
CA GLY A 128 -2.76 10.87 0.70
C GLY A 128 -1.31 11.06 1.12
N HIS A 129 -0.42 10.24 0.55
CA HIS A 129 1.02 10.36 0.78
C HIS A 129 1.51 11.80 0.76
N TYR A 130 2.60 12.07 1.52
CA TYR A 130 3.29 13.36 1.59
C TYR A 130 3.52 13.93 0.19
N THR A 131 2.55 14.69 -0.30
CA THR A 131 2.52 15.12 -1.69
C THR A 131 3.38 16.37 -1.74
N GLY A 132 4.63 16.21 -2.15
CA GLY A 132 5.58 17.31 -2.34
C GLY A 132 6.47 17.67 -1.15
N LYS A 133 6.62 16.79 -0.16
CA LYS A 133 7.67 16.92 0.89
C LYS A 133 8.70 15.82 0.72
N SER A 134 9.98 16.14 0.86
CA SER A 134 11.05 15.15 0.80
C SER A 134 10.93 14.15 1.97
N LEU A 135 11.50 12.95 1.83
CA LEU A 135 11.54 11.98 2.94
C LEU A 135 12.18 12.58 4.20
N GLU A 136 13.19 13.42 4.01
CA GLU A 136 13.90 14.12 5.08
C GLU A 136 12.97 15.08 5.84
N ASP A 137 12.13 15.83 5.12
CA ASP A 137 11.13 16.72 5.74
C ASP A 137 10.08 15.93 6.53
N ALA A 138 9.70 14.74 6.04
CA ALA A 138 8.75 13.87 6.71
C ALA A 138 9.33 13.30 8.02
N ILE A 139 10.59 12.85 7.99
CA ILE A 139 11.31 12.37 9.18
C ILE A 139 11.50 13.51 10.18
N ALA A 140 11.81 14.73 9.73
CA ALA A 140 11.95 15.90 10.60
C ALA A 140 10.63 16.33 11.26
N SER A 141 9.48 16.02 10.66
CA SER A 141 8.15 16.37 11.18
C SER A 141 7.63 15.39 12.23
N ILE A 142 8.46 15.02 13.22
CA ILE A 142 8.10 14.04 14.25
C ILE A 142 6.94 14.56 15.11
N PRO A 143 5.80 13.85 15.17
CA PRO A 143 4.69 14.23 16.02
C PRO A 143 5.02 14.10 17.52
N VAL A 144 4.48 15.00 18.35
CA VAL A 144 4.70 14.98 19.80
C VAL A 144 4.20 13.67 20.41
N GLY A 145 5.09 12.95 21.09
CA GLY A 145 4.77 11.69 21.77
C GLY A 145 4.90 10.43 20.92
N VAL A 146 5.42 10.53 19.70
CA VAL A 146 5.80 9.38 18.88
C VAL A 146 7.31 9.17 18.98
N ASP A 147 7.75 7.92 19.13
CA ASP A 147 9.17 7.61 19.15
C ASP A 147 9.83 7.91 17.79
N SER A 148 11.04 8.46 17.83
CA SER A 148 11.74 8.91 16.63
C SER A 148 12.08 7.74 15.69
N LEU A 149 12.45 6.59 16.25
CA LEU A 149 12.87 5.43 15.46
C LEU A 149 11.65 4.76 14.80
N ASP A 150 10.55 4.64 15.53
CA ASP A 150 9.28 4.14 15.01
C ASP A 150 8.73 5.05 13.90
N TRP A 151 8.83 6.37 14.09
CA TRP A 151 8.40 7.35 13.07
C TRP A 151 9.23 7.26 11.80
N GLN A 152 10.56 7.18 11.93
CA GLN A 152 11.47 7.03 10.80
C GLN A 152 11.16 5.75 10.01
N THR A 153 11.04 4.62 10.71
CA THR A 153 10.72 3.32 10.10
C THR A 153 9.40 3.36 9.33
N MET A 154 8.39 4.05 9.86
CA MET A 154 7.12 4.24 9.15
C MET A 154 7.26 5.13 7.91
N CYS A 155 8.01 6.23 8.01
CA CYS A 155 8.26 7.12 6.87
C CYS A 155 8.99 6.40 5.74
N GLU A 156 10.03 5.63 6.07
CA GLU A 156 10.77 4.80 5.11
C GLU A 156 9.85 3.77 4.44
N LYS A 157 9.04 3.04 5.25
CA LYS A 157 8.09 2.06 4.72
C LYS A 157 7.07 2.69 3.76
N TRP A 158 6.47 3.82 4.12
CA TRP A 158 5.47 4.50 3.28
C TRP A 158 6.07 5.15 2.03
N ASN A 159 7.39 5.38 2.01
CA ASN A 159 8.08 5.93 0.86
C ASN A 159 8.55 4.86 -0.15
N THR A 160 8.29 3.57 0.11
CA THR A 160 8.55 2.50 -0.85
C THR A 160 7.61 2.59 -2.06
N SER A 161 8.10 2.19 -3.24
CA SER A 161 7.32 2.20 -4.49
C SER A 161 6.02 1.40 -4.38
N ASP A 162 6.06 0.28 -3.65
CA ASP A 162 4.91 -0.61 -3.51
C ASP A 162 3.78 0.04 -2.70
N GLU A 163 4.11 0.68 -1.58
CA GLU A 163 3.12 1.40 -0.77
C GLU A 163 2.61 2.67 -1.46
N GLN A 164 3.44 3.32 -2.28
CA GLN A 164 3.02 4.40 -3.17
C GLN A 164 1.99 3.92 -4.20
N ASN A 165 2.30 2.83 -4.91
CA ASN A 165 1.40 2.22 -5.90
C ASN A 165 0.06 1.79 -5.27
N ILE A 166 0.10 1.19 -4.07
CA ILE A 166 -1.10 0.79 -3.34
C ILE A 166 -1.95 2.01 -2.98
N ALA A 167 -1.33 3.09 -2.50
CA ALA A 167 -2.05 4.30 -2.14
C ALA A 167 -2.63 5.03 -3.36
N ASP A 168 -1.91 5.10 -4.47
CA ASP A 168 -2.42 5.68 -5.72
C ASP A 168 -3.61 4.89 -6.24
N ARG A 169 -3.53 3.56 -6.22
CA ARG A 169 -4.67 2.69 -6.53
C ARG A 169 -5.84 2.95 -5.59
N ASN A 170 -5.59 3.09 -4.29
CA ASN A 170 -6.63 3.39 -3.31
C ASN A 170 -7.26 4.77 -3.51
N LYS A 171 -6.48 5.78 -3.91
CA LYS A 171 -6.95 7.12 -4.24
C LYS A 171 -7.87 7.08 -5.46
N THR A 172 -7.45 6.41 -6.52
CA THR A 172 -8.27 6.18 -7.73
C THR A 172 -9.55 5.44 -7.37
N ASN A 173 -9.46 4.34 -6.61
CA ASN A 173 -10.63 3.59 -6.16
C ASN A 173 -11.59 4.44 -5.33
N ARG A 174 -11.09 5.28 -4.41
CA ARG A 174 -11.92 6.21 -3.63
C ARG A 174 -12.64 7.22 -4.51
N SER A 175 -11.99 7.74 -5.56
CA SER A 175 -12.64 8.69 -6.48
C SER A 175 -13.78 8.07 -7.29
N HIS A 176 -13.75 6.74 -7.48
CA HIS A 176 -14.82 6.00 -8.16
C HIS A 176 -15.93 5.52 -7.22
N GLN A 177 -15.75 5.64 -5.91
CA GLN A 177 -16.80 5.28 -4.95
C GLN A 177 -17.79 6.45 -4.82
N SER A 178 -19.04 6.22 -5.22
CA SER A 178 -20.12 7.21 -5.09
C SER A 178 -20.54 7.46 -3.63
N MET A 179 -20.25 6.51 -2.74
CA MET A 179 -20.56 6.61 -1.32
C MET A 179 -19.29 6.59 -0.48
N PRO A 180 -19.13 7.51 0.48
CA PRO A 180 -18.01 7.50 1.39
C PRO A 180 -18.04 6.23 2.26
N TYR A 181 -16.92 5.50 2.29
CA TYR A 181 -16.76 4.33 3.13
C TYR A 181 -16.91 4.70 4.62
N ARG A 182 -17.91 4.16 5.30
CA ARG A 182 -18.09 4.32 6.75
C ARG A 182 -17.71 3.02 7.46
N LYS A 183 -16.83 3.11 8.46
CA LYS A 183 -16.53 1.98 9.36
C LYS A 183 -17.69 1.83 10.36
N GLY A 184 -18.36 0.67 10.36
CA GLY A 184 -19.35 0.29 11.38
C GLY A 184 -20.72 -0.11 10.84
N ARG A 185 -21.50 -0.81 11.65
CA ARG A 185 -22.91 -1.13 11.36
C ARG A 185 -23.76 0.10 11.67
N LYS A 186 -24.21 0.83 10.65
CA LYS A 186 -25.34 1.74 10.82
C LYS A 186 -26.65 0.98 10.64
N SER A 187 -27.67 1.34 11.42
CA SER A 187 -29.02 0.83 11.18
C SER A 187 -29.52 1.33 9.82
N HIS A 188 -30.38 0.55 9.16
CA HIS A 188 -30.97 0.88 7.86
C HIS A 188 -31.57 2.31 7.83
N TYR A 189 -32.21 2.72 8.93
CA TYR A 189 -32.74 4.08 9.10
C TYR A 189 -31.68 5.18 8.95
N GLN A 190 -30.50 5.02 9.54
CA GLN A 190 -29.45 6.04 9.45
C GLN A 190 -28.82 6.12 8.06
N LEU A 191 -28.90 5.05 7.25
CA LEU A 191 -28.45 5.08 5.87
C LEU A 191 -29.45 5.82 4.98
N ASN A 192 -30.75 5.64 5.19
CA ASN A 192 -31.79 6.38 4.48
C ASN A 192 -31.72 7.88 4.77
N ASP A 193 -31.63 8.27 6.04
CA ASP A 193 -31.50 9.68 6.44
C ASP A 193 -30.23 10.36 5.89
N ASP A 194 -29.13 9.62 5.76
CA ASP A 194 -27.88 10.13 5.20
C ASP A 194 -27.96 10.24 3.66
N PHE A 195 -28.65 9.30 3.01
CA PHE A 195 -28.86 9.30 1.56
C PHE A 195 -29.82 10.42 1.14
N GLU A 196 -30.94 10.59 1.84
CA GLU A 196 -31.89 11.70 1.61
C GLU A 196 -31.21 13.06 1.79
N ARG A 197 -30.36 13.22 2.82
CA ARG A 197 -29.57 14.45 3.01
C ARG A 197 -28.58 14.68 1.88
N MET A 198 -27.90 13.65 1.38
CA MET A 198 -27.00 13.82 0.25
C MET A 198 -27.76 14.22 -1.01
N ILE A 199 -28.90 13.60 -1.30
CA ILE A 199 -29.72 13.96 -2.47
C ILE A 199 -30.23 15.40 -2.36
N GLN A 200 -30.75 15.81 -1.20
CA GLN A 200 -31.23 17.18 -0.98
C GLN A 200 -30.14 18.25 -1.15
N LEU A 201 -28.88 17.91 -0.85
CA LEU A 201 -27.73 18.80 -1.07
C LEU A 201 -27.22 18.78 -2.52
N SER A 202 -27.57 17.77 -3.31
CA SER A 202 -27.05 17.53 -4.66
C SER A 202 -28.00 17.97 -5.77
N THR A 203 -29.27 18.22 -5.48
CA THR A 203 -30.26 18.66 -6.48
C THR A 203 -30.34 20.18 -6.55
N PRO A 204 -29.83 20.82 -7.62
CA PRO A 204 -30.26 22.18 -7.95
C PRO A 204 -31.74 22.11 -8.34
N SER A 205 -32.56 22.94 -7.68
CA SER A 205 -33.96 23.18 -8.01
C SER A 205 -34.14 23.34 -9.53
N LEU A 206 -34.77 22.34 -10.15
CA LEU A 206 -35.15 22.35 -11.55
C LEU A 206 -36.61 21.92 -11.62
N ASP A 207 -37.48 22.93 -11.60
CA ASP A 207 -38.86 22.79 -12.01
C ASP A 207 -38.87 22.40 -13.50
N SER A 208 -39.14 21.14 -13.79
CA SER A 208 -39.37 20.69 -15.16
C SER A 208 -40.35 19.52 -15.15
N GLU A 209 -41.60 19.87 -15.50
CA GLU A 209 -42.65 18.95 -15.86
C GLU A 209 -42.20 18.04 -17.00
N SER A 210 -42.13 16.73 -16.75
CA SER A 210 -42.23 15.76 -17.83
C SER A 210 -42.92 14.50 -17.31
N GLY A 211 -44.09 14.22 -17.90
CA GLY A 211 -45.00 13.13 -17.56
C GLY A 211 -44.45 11.75 -17.86
N SER A 212 -43.51 11.30 -17.04
CA SER A 212 -43.19 9.90 -16.85
C SER A 212 -43.74 9.51 -15.47
N THR A 213 -44.60 8.50 -15.41
CA THR A 213 -45.10 7.98 -14.13
C THR A 213 -43.89 7.67 -13.25
N PRO A 214 -43.71 8.36 -12.11
CA PRO A 214 -42.52 8.18 -11.30
C PRO A 214 -42.57 6.77 -10.74
N ILE A 215 -41.59 5.94 -11.13
CA ILE A 215 -41.21 4.82 -10.28
C ILE A 215 -40.85 5.48 -8.96
N SER A 216 -41.62 5.18 -7.92
CA SER A 216 -41.36 5.71 -6.58
C SER A 216 -39.89 5.44 -6.26
N ALA A 217 -39.19 6.41 -5.66
CA ALA A 217 -37.79 6.24 -5.27
C ALA A 217 -37.58 4.94 -4.46
N GLU A 218 -38.63 4.52 -3.74
CA GLU A 218 -38.69 3.27 -3.00
C GLU A 218 -38.77 2.02 -3.89
N GLU A 219 -39.53 2.05 -4.99
CA GLU A 219 -39.55 0.96 -5.98
C GLU A 219 -38.23 0.84 -6.76
N ALA A 220 -37.62 1.97 -7.12
CA ALA A 220 -36.31 1.98 -7.79
C ALA A 220 -35.23 1.41 -6.86
N PHE A 221 -35.26 1.79 -5.57
CA PHE A 221 -34.34 1.29 -4.56
C PHE A 221 -34.54 -0.20 -4.26
N VAL A 222 -35.79 -0.65 -4.11
CA VAL A 222 -36.13 -2.06 -3.89
C VAL A 222 -35.76 -2.93 -5.10
N SER A 223 -35.87 -2.41 -6.32
CA SER A 223 -35.43 -3.11 -7.54
C SER A 223 -33.92 -3.32 -7.56
N VAL A 224 -33.13 -2.32 -7.12
CA VAL A 224 -31.66 -2.40 -7.07
C VAL A 224 -31.16 -3.24 -5.89
N MET A 225 -31.84 -3.18 -4.74
CA MET A 225 -31.38 -3.79 -3.50
C MET A 225 -31.98 -5.19 -3.22
N GLY A 226 -33.05 -5.55 -3.93
CA GLY A 226 -33.78 -6.80 -3.75
C GLY A 226 -34.75 -6.76 -2.56
N LYS A 227 -35.93 -7.35 -2.73
CA LYS A 227 -37.07 -7.22 -1.80
C LYS A 227 -36.89 -7.93 -0.44
N ASP A 228 -35.96 -8.88 -0.33
CA ASP A 228 -35.88 -9.80 0.82
C ASP A 228 -34.46 -10.26 1.18
N ARG A 229 -33.53 -9.35 1.51
CA ARG A 229 -32.28 -9.75 2.21
C ARG A 229 -31.88 -8.78 3.31
N SER A 230 -32.39 -9.05 4.51
CA SER A 230 -31.74 -8.64 5.75
C SER A 230 -30.39 -9.36 5.89
N GLY A 231 -29.33 -8.79 5.32
CA GLY A 231 -27.97 -9.16 5.66
C GLY A 231 -27.03 -9.34 4.46
N ARG A 232 -25.91 -8.60 4.56
CA ARG A 232 -24.75 -8.54 3.64
C ARG A 232 -24.97 -7.80 2.32
N ILE A 233 -24.66 -6.51 2.37
CA ILE A 233 -24.11 -5.80 1.22
C ILE A 233 -22.68 -6.31 1.02
N CYS A 234 -22.51 -7.34 0.18
CA CYS A 234 -21.20 -7.59 -0.42
C CYS A 234 -21.06 -6.57 -1.56
N CYS A 235 -20.26 -5.52 -1.36
CA CYS A 235 -19.85 -4.63 -2.44
C CYS A 235 -18.91 -5.41 -3.38
N GLY A 236 -19.49 -6.26 -4.21
CA GLY A 236 -18.81 -7.04 -5.24
C GLY A 236 -19.69 -7.04 -6.48
N GLY A 237 -19.70 -5.93 -7.20
CA GLY A 237 -20.36 -5.83 -8.51
C GLY A 237 -19.32 -5.59 -9.60
N SER A 238 -19.08 -6.60 -10.42
CA SER A 238 -18.37 -6.46 -11.70
C SER A 238 -19.21 -5.62 -12.67
N ARG A 239 -18.53 -5.06 -13.68
CA ARG A 239 -19.00 -4.07 -14.65
C ARG A 239 -20.10 -4.55 -15.62
N GLU A 240 -20.68 -5.74 -15.41
CA GLU A 240 -21.57 -6.41 -16.38
C GLU A 240 -23.06 -6.18 -16.16
N THR A 241 -23.49 -5.62 -15.02
CA THR A 241 -24.92 -5.49 -14.67
C THR A 241 -25.59 -4.19 -15.10
N LEU A 242 -24.91 -3.30 -15.84
CA LEU A 242 -25.46 -2.02 -16.31
C LEU A 242 -25.64 -1.95 -17.84
N ARG A 243 -26.29 -2.95 -18.42
CA ARG A 243 -26.95 -2.84 -19.74
C ARG A 243 -28.39 -3.32 -19.63
N LEU A 244 -29.27 -2.42 -19.22
CA LEU A 244 -30.70 -2.42 -19.52
C LEU A 244 -31.08 -0.99 -19.92
#